data_AF-A0A067MLV2-F1
#
_entry.id   AF-A0A067MLV2-F1
#
_cell.length_a   1.000
_cell.length_b   1.000
_cell.length_c   1.000
_cell.angle_alpha   90.00
_cell.angle_beta   90.00
_cell.angle_gamma   90.00
#
_symmetry.space_group_name_H-M   'P 1'
#
loop_
_entity.id
_entity.type
_entity.pdbx_description
1 polymer ?
#
loop_
_entity_poly.entity_id
_entity_poly.type
_entity_poly.pdbx_seq_one_letter_code
_entity_poly.pdbx_strand_id
1 'polypeptide(L)'
;MVYKKPRSDAQIAQLKSNHERLHKKTHERASASLITPPVPPSPLELAQKELEESKRRGDDFQRKSHNNSRKFKRARALADDLTVKFKEVSSQVAKALKGEAKAIQELEEVRSQAAETIASLNQETRRKIEEIEAAGLQEVEELQAELEELQTRAEDAEARAEDAEEGAQRLQAKLGKELERSDGLKRRNNALRMSKARAPQKQQNAVAEGTRVSLKEKGIITDDTREGVRDLLSLKIPVESVNSTIHTVARMLGSNVPDSIDRRSVSRIALEGLVAADMQSVWEVHNAEGE
;
A
#
# COMPACT_ATOMS: atom_id res chain seq x y z
N MET A 1 42.24 46.55 -20.05
CA MET A 1 41.85 47.68 -20.94
C MET A 1 42.02 48.98 -20.15
N VAL A 2 42.99 49.82 -20.50
CA VAL A 2 43.24 51.10 -19.80
C VAL A 2 42.41 52.18 -20.48
N TYR A 3 41.29 52.56 -19.88
CA TYR A 3 40.45 53.66 -20.36
C TYR A 3 41.14 55.00 -20.03
N LYS A 4 41.61 55.72 -21.07
CA LYS A 4 42.10 57.10 -20.91
C LYS A 4 40.91 58.01 -20.62
N LYS A 5 40.92 58.68 -19.46
CA LYS A 5 39.88 59.64 -19.09
C LYS A 5 39.80 60.78 -20.12
N PRO A 6 38.58 61.22 -20.51
CA PRO A 6 38.40 62.36 -21.39
C PRO A 6 38.93 63.65 -20.75
N ARG A 7 39.43 64.57 -21.58
CA ARG A 7 39.92 65.90 -21.15
C ARG A 7 38.75 66.72 -20.59
N SER A 8 39.00 67.49 -19.54
CA SER A 8 37.97 68.36 -18.96
C SER A 8 37.71 69.59 -19.83
N ASP A 9 36.50 70.15 -19.74
CA ASP A 9 36.08 71.32 -20.52
C ASP A 9 37.00 72.54 -20.34
N ALA A 10 37.59 72.69 -19.15
CA ALA A 10 38.58 73.73 -18.87
C ALA A 10 39.86 73.55 -19.70
N GLN A 11 40.33 72.31 -19.89
CA GLN A 11 41.49 72.03 -20.74
C GLN A 11 41.20 72.31 -22.22
N ILE A 12 39.97 72.04 -22.66
CA ILE A 12 39.50 72.33 -24.02
C ILE A 12 39.43 73.85 -24.25
N ALA A 13 38.90 74.62 -23.29
CA ALA A 13 38.82 76.08 -23.36
C ALA A 13 40.21 76.75 -23.39
N GLN A 14 41.16 76.26 -22.59
CA GLN A 14 42.52 76.79 -22.55
C GLN A 14 43.31 76.51 -23.84
N LEU A 15 43.14 75.33 -24.44
CA LEU A 15 43.72 75.00 -25.74
C LEU A 15 43.19 75.93 -26.85
N LYS A 16 41.88 76.22 -26.85
CA LYS A 16 41.28 77.18 -27.80
C LYS A 16 41.82 78.60 -27.62
N SER A 17 41.93 79.08 -26.38
CA SER A 17 42.46 80.42 -26.09
C SER A 17 43.93 80.60 -26.51
N ASN A 18 44.76 79.57 -26.32
CA ASN A 18 46.15 79.60 -26.76
C ASN A 18 46.27 79.61 -28.29
N HIS A 19 45.41 78.85 -28.98
CA HIS A 19 45.38 78.84 -30.45
C HIS A 19 44.97 80.19 -31.02
N GLU A 20 44.03 80.89 -30.37
CA GLU A 20 43.56 82.21 -30.77
C GLU A 20 44.60 83.32 -30.54
N ARG A 21 45.43 83.19 -29.51
CA ARG A 21 46.56 84.10 -29.25
C ARG A 21 47.70 83.95 -30.25
N LEU A 22 47.92 82.75 -30.79
CA LEU A 22 48.95 82.50 -31.80
C LEU A 22 48.61 83.16 -33.16
N HIS A 23 47.34 83.30 -33.50
CA HIS A 23 46.93 83.93 -34.76
C HIS A 23 46.77 85.47 -34.69
N LYS A 24 46.81 86.07 -33.50
CA LYS A 24 46.69 87.52 -33.30
C LYS A 24 48.02 88.30 -33.24
N LYS A 25 49.15 87.66 -33.56
CA LYS A 25 50.49 88.26 -33.41
C LYS A 25 51.28 88.38 -34.72
N THR A 26 50.58 88.65 -35.82
CA THR A 26 51.20 89.05 -37.09
C THR A 26 50.55 90.35 -37.56
N HIS A 27 51.42 91.32 -37.85
CA HIS A 27 51.16 92.71 -38.20
C HIS A 27 50.89 93.65 -37.02
N GLU A 28 51.92 94.40 -36.62
CA GLU A 28 51.86 95.86 -36.71
C GLU A 28 53.24 96.50 -36.42
N ARG A 29 53.70 97.30 -37.39
CA ARG A 29 54.41 98.60 -37.22
C ARG A 29 55.82 98.59 -36.59
N ALA A 30 56.76 99.45 -36.95
CA ALA A 30 56.67 100.73 -37.64
C ALA A 30 58.05 101.15 -38.20
N SER A 31 58.03 101.66 -39.44
CA SER A 31 58.71 102.87 -39.91
C SER A 31 60.09 103.23 -39.33
N ALA A 32 61.12 102.98 -40.14
CA ALA A 32 62.41 103.66 -40.08
C ALA A 32 62.26 105.11 -40.57
N SER A 33 62.32 106.07 -39.66
CA SER A 33 62.42 107.50 -39.98
C SER A 33 63.87 107.96 -39.84
N LEU A 34 64.45 108.29 -40.99
CA LEU A 34 65.70 109.02 -41.18
C LEU A 34 65.66 110.37 -40.44
N ILE A 35 66.57 110.59 -39.49
CA ILE A 35 66.80 111.91 -38.88
C ILE A 35 68.31 112.13 -38.75
N THR A 36 68.79 112.98 -39.67
CA THR A 36 69.88 113.98 -39.62
C THR A 36 71.05 113.82 -38.62
N PRO A 37 72.31 114.03 -39.08
CA PRO A 37 73.50 113.95 -38.24
C PRO A 37 73.56 115.08 -37.20
N PRO A 38 73.78 114.79 -35.90
CA PRO A 38 73.96 115.82 -34.90
C PRO A 38 75.38 116.39 -34.97
N VAL A 39 75.44 117.71 -34.84
CA VAL A 39 76.65 118.53 -34.68
C VAL A 39 77.56 117.93 -33.59
N PRO A 40 78.88 117.83 -33.81
CA PRO A 40 79.80 117.26 -32.84
C PRO A 40 79.79 118.11 -31.56
N PRO A 41 79.42 117.52 -30.41
CA PRO A 41 79.40 118.23 -29.13
C PRO A 41 80.81 118.69 -28.75
N SER A 42 80.90 119.88 -28.18
CA SER A 42 82.18 120.41 -27.73
C SER A 42 82.79 119.50 -26.64
N PRO A 43 84.13 119.46 -26.46
CA PRO A 43 84.78 118.61 -25.45
C PRO A 43 84.23 118.82 -24.02
N LEU A 44 83.68 120.01 -23.74
CA LEU A 44 83.07 120.36 -22.46
C LEU A 44 81.63 119.83 -22.33
N GLU A 45 80.88 119.76 -23.45
CA GLU A 45 79.56 119.10 -23.53
C GLU A 45 79.67 117.58 -23.47
N LEU A 46 80.72 116.97 -24.06
CA LEU A 46 80.99 115.54 -23.93
C LEU A 46 81.26 115.14 -22.48
N ALA A 47 82.06 115.92 -21.75
CA ALA A 47 82.33 115.68 -20.34
C ALA A 47 81.08 115.88 -19.46
N GLN A 48 80.24 116.89 -19.75
CA GLN A 48 78.97 117.09 -19.05
C GLN A 48 77.94 116.00 -19.37
N LYS A 49 77.85 115.58 -20.63
CA LYS A 49 76.97 114.49 -21.08
C LYS A 49 77.43 113.15 -20.53
N GLU A 50 78.73 112.89 -20.44
CA GLU A 50 79.28 111.69 -19.81
C GLU A 50 79.05 111.70 -18.29
N LEU A 51 79.13 112.85 -17.63
CA LEU A 51 78.77 113.01 -16.22
C LEU A 51 77.25 112.82 -15.98
N GLU A 52 76.39 113.38 -16.84
CA GLU A 52 74.95 113.15 -16.79
C GLU A 52 74.58 111.71 -17.13
N GLU A 53 75.21 111.09 -18.12
CA GLU A 53 75.01 109.68 -18.43
C GLU A 53 75.50 108.78 -17.31
N SER A 54 76.63 109.09 -16.67
CA SER A 54 77.12 108.36 -15.50
C SER A 54 76.15 108.48 -14.33
N LYS A 55 75.60 109.69 -14.07
CA LYS A 55 74.53 109.90 -13.08
C LYS A 55 73.26 109.11 -13.44
N ARG A 56 72.81 109.15 -14.70
CA ARG A 56 71.65 108.38 -15.19
C ARG A 56 71.89 106.87 -15.07
N ARG A 57 73.10 106.39 -15.39
CA ARG A 57 73.49 104.98 -15.22
C ARG A 57 73.51 104.59 -13.74
N GLY A 58 73.96 105.49 -12.86
CA GLY A 58 73.91 105.33 -11.41
C GLY A 58 72.48 105.24 -10.86
N ASP A 59 71.61 106.17 -11.25
CA ASP A 59 70.20 106.21 -10.87
C ASP A 59 69.43 105.01 -11.44
N ASP A 60 69.69 104.62 -12.69
CA ASP A 60 69.11 103.42 -13.31
C ASP A 60 69.60 102.15 -12.63
N PHE A 61 70.88 102.08 -12.25
CA PHE A 61 71.41 100.97 -11.48
C PHE A 61 70.74 100.88 -10.11
N GLN A 62 70.56 102.01 -9.41
CA GLN A 62 69.83 102.05 -8.14
C GLN A 62 68.36 101.63 -8.31
N ARG A 63 67.66 102.12 -9.34
CA ARG A 63 66.27 101.71 -9.65
C ARG A 63 66.17 100.22 -9.97
N LYS A 64 67.06 99.70 -10.81
CA LYS A 64 67.13 98.27 -11.16
C LYS A 64 67.46 97.41 -9.95
N SER A 65 68.44 97.82 -9.13
CA SER A 65 68.82 97.15 -7.88
C SER A 65 67.65 97.12 -6.90
N HIS A 66 66.99 98.26 -6.67
CA HIS A 66 65.80 98.34 -5.83
C HIS A 66 64.63 97.50 -6.37
N ASN A 67 64.38 97.51 -7.68
CA ASN A 67 63.35 96.67 -8.30
C ASN A 67 63.67 95.18 -8.18
N ASN A 68 64.94 94.79 -8.36
CA ASN A 68 65.39 93.41 -8.16
C ASN A 68 65.28 93.00 -6.68
N SER A 69 65.63 93.89 -5.74
CA SER A 69 65.44 93.68 -4.31
C SER A 69 63.96 93.47 -3.96
N ARG A 70 63.06 94.30 -4.50
CA ARG A 70 61.60 94.11 -4.34
C ARG A 70 61.11 92.81 -4.94
N LYS A 71 61.57 92.42 -6.13
CA LYS A 71 61.25 91.12 -6.75
C LYS A 71 61.72 89.96 -5.88
N PHE A 72 62.95 90.02 -5.37
CA PHE A 72 63.50 89.01 -4.48
C PHE A 72 62.72 88.92 -3.16
N LYS A 73 62.35 90.06 -2.55
CA LYS A 73 61.49 90.09 -1.36
C LYS A 73 60.12 89.46 -1.60
N ARG A 74 59.48 89.75 -2.74
CA ARG A 74 58.20 89.13 -3.12
C ARG A 74 58.35 87.63 -3.36
N ALA A 75 59.39 87.22 -4.07
CA ALA A 75 59.68 85.80 -4.32
C ALA A 75 59.91 85.04 -3.01
N ARG A 76 60.65 85.63 -2.06
CA ARG A 76 60.85 85.07 -0.73
C ARG A 76 59.54 84.95 0.05
N ALA A 77 58.73 86.00 0.09
CA ALA A 77 57.42 85.96 0.74
C ALA A 77 56.49 84.90 0.13
N LEU A 78 56.51 84.72 -1.20
CA LEU A 78 55.78 83.64 -1.86
C LEU A 78 56.31 82.25 -1.50
N ALA A 79 57.63 82.08 -1.40
CA ALA A 79 58.24 80.82 -0.97
C ALA A 79 57.86 80.50 0.49
N ASP A 80 57.84 81.49 1.36
CA ASP A 80 57.42 81.34 2.76
C ASP A 80 55.92 80.97 2.84
N ASP A 81 55.05 81.66 2.11
CA ASP A 81 53.60 81.33 2.02
C ASP A 81 53.36 79.91 1.48
N LEU A 82 54.06 79.51 0.42
CA LEU A 82 53.99 78.15 -0.12
C LEU A 82 54.49 77.11 0.89
N THR A 83 55.53 77.44 1.67
CA THR A 83 56.04 76.55 2.71
C THR A 83 55.01 76.35 3.82
N VAL A 84 54.31 77.41 4.23
CA VAL A 84 53.22 77.33 5.22
C VAL A 84 52.07 76.48 4.69
N LYS A 85 51.60 76.75 3.46
CA LYS A 85 50.54 75.97 2.81
C LYS A 85 50.91 74.50 2.65
N PHE A 86 52.16 74.21 2.27
CA PHE A 86 52.65 72.84 2.15
C PHE A 86 52.62 72.11 3.50
N LYS A 87 53.04 72.78 4.59
CA LYS A 87 52.95 72.21 5.95
C LYS A 87 51.51 71.97 6.39
N GLU A 88 50.61 72.89 6.09
CA GLU A 88 49.19 72.75 6.39
C GLU A 88 48.57 71.56 5.64
N VAL A 89 48.76 71.49 4.32
CA VAL A 89 48.27 70.37 3.50
C VAL A 89 48.89 69.06 3.97
N SER A 90 50.19 69.04 4.28
CA SER A 90 50.85 67.83 4.81
C SER A 90 50.24 67.38 6.15
N SER A 91 49.91 68.32 7.03
CA SER A 91 49.23 68.04 8.30
C SER A 91 47.81 67.49 8.09
N GLN A 92 47.05 68.06 7.14
CA GLN A 92 45.72 67.58 6.79
C GLN A 92 45.77 66.16 6.19
N VAL A 93 46.71 65.90 5.28
CA VAL A 93 46.91 64.56 4.69
C VAL A 93 47.30 63.55 5.77
N ALA A 94 48.21 63.90 6.69
CA ALA A 94 48.58 63.00 7.79
C ALA A 94 47.39 62.68 8.71
N LYS A 95 46.54 63.67 9.01
CA LYS A 95 45.31 63.45 9.79
C LYS A 95 44.31 62.55 9.05
N ALA A 96 44.13 62.77 7.74
CA ALA A 96 43.25 61.94 6.91
C ALA A 96 43.74 60.49 6.84
N LEU A 97 45.03 60.27 6.58
CA LEU A 97 45.64 58.93 6.57
C LEU A 97 45.52 58.22 7.92
N LYS A 98 45.67 58.94 9.04
CA LYS A 98 45.46 58.37 10.38
C LYS A 98 43.99 58.00 10.62
N GLY A 99 43.04 58.79 10.10
CA GLY A 99 41.62 58.47 10.16
C GLY A 99 41.26 57.24 9.32
N GLU A 100 41.78 57.17 8.10
CA GLU A 100 41.59 56.03 7.19
C GLU A 100 42.18 54.74 7.76
N ALA A 101 43.39 54.79 8.33
CA ALA A 101 44.00 53.63 8.97
C ALA A 101 43.17 53.09 10.15
N LYS A 102 42.58 53.98 10.96
CA LYS A 102 41.66 53.58 12.04
C LYS A 102 40.38 52.94 11.51
N ALA A 103 39.78 53.53 10.48
CA ALA A 103 38.57 52.97 9.86
C ALA A 103 38.82 51.60 9.25
N ILE A 104 40.00 51.37 8.63
CA ILE A 104 40.39 50.06 8.11
C ILE A 104 40.52 49.05 9.25
N GLN A 105 41.16 49.43 10.37
CA GLN A 105 41.29 48.57 11.54
C GLN A 105 39.91 48.18 12.11
N GLU A 106 39.01 49.15 12.30
CA GLU A 106 37.64 48.89 12.78
C GLU A 106 36.87 47.97 11.82
N LEU A 107 37.01 48.16 10.51
CA LEU A 107 36.41 47.26 9.51
C LEU A 107 37.00 45.84 9.54
N GLU A 108 38.29 45.70 9.82
CA GLU A 108 38.94 44.40 9.96
C GLU A 108 38.46 43.66 11.21
N GLU A 109 38.30 44.36 12.33
CA GLU A 109 37.72 43.81 13.57
C GLU A 109 36.27 43.35 13.35
N VAL A 110 35.42 44.16 12.71
CA VAL A 110 34.05 43.79 12.37
C VAL A 110 34.03 42.59 11.42
N ARG A 111 34.93 42.54 10.44
CA ARG A 111 35.05 41.41 9.52
C ARG A 111 35.47 40.12 10.25
N SER A 112 36.38 40.21 11.22
CA SER A 112 36.78 39.06 12.05
C SER A 112 35.62 38.53 12.87
N GLN A 113 34.87 39.41 13.54
CA GLN A 113 33.68 39.03 14.32
C GLN A 113 32.59 38.42 13.43
N ALA A 114 32.38 38.99 12.23
CA ALA A 114 31.45 38.43 11.25
C ALA A 114 31.90 37.03 10.78
N ALA A 115 33.20 36.81 10.57
CA ALA A 115 33.72 35.51 10.18
C ALA A 115 33.53 34.45 11.30
N GLU A 116 33.78 34.81 12.55
CA GLU A 116 33.58 33.93 13.71
C GLU A 116 32.10 33.57 13.91
N THR A 117 31.20 34.54 13.80
CA THR A 117 29.75 34.30 13.92
C THR A 117 29.23 33.40 12.80
N ILE A 118 29.69 33.60 11.55
CA ILE A 118 29.37 32.71 10.43
C ILE A 118 29.91 31.30 10.67
N ALA A 119 31.14 31.16 11.18
CA ALA A 119 31.72 29.86 11.47
C ALA A 119 30.95 29.12 12.56
N SER A 120 30.58 29.81 13.65
CA SER A 120 29.76 29.25 14.73
C SER A 120 28.38 28.81 14.23
N LEU A 121 27.71 29.65 13.43
CA LEU A 121 26.39 29.33 12.89
C LEU A 121 26.46 28.14 11.93
N ASN A 122 27.49 28.06 11.08
CA ASN A 122 27.70 26.90 10.20
C ASN A 122 27.99 25.60 10.98
N GLN A 123 28.66 25.69 12.11
CA GLN A 123 28.88 24.52 12.96
C GLN A 123 27.58 24.06 13.63
N GLU A 124 26.76 25.00 14.12
CA GLU A 124 25.47 24.69 14.73
C GLU A 124 24.49 24.08 13.72
N THR A 125 24.43 24.62 12.49
CA THR A 125 23.57 24.06 11.44
C THR A 125 23.99 22.66 11.05
N ARG A 126 25.29 22.37 10.95
CA ARG A 126 25.79 21.01 10.70
C ARG A 126 25.39 20.03 11.81
N ARG A 127 25.55 20.41 13.08
CA ARG A 127 25.12 19.58 14.22
C ARG A 127 23.63 19.28 14.18
N LYS A 128 22.79 20.27 13.85
CA LYS A 128 21.34 20.07 13.71
C LYS A 128 20.98 19.14 12.56
N ILE A 129 21.71 19.23 11.43
CA ILE A 129 21.53 18.30 10.31
C ILE A 129 21.88 16.88 10.74
N GLU A 130 23.03 16.67 11.39
CA GLU A 130 23.46 15.36 11.90
C GLU A 130 22.45 14.78 12.91
N GLU A 131 21.90 15.61 13.80
CA GLU A 131 20.88 15.20 14.78
C GLU A 131 19.57 14.78 14.11
N ILE A 132 19.10 15.56 13.13
CA ILE A 132 17.89 15.23 12.36
C ILE A 132 18.10 13.95 11.53
N GLU A 133 19.27 13.78 10.91
CA GLU A 133 19.60 12.56 10.15
C GLU A 133 19.66 11.33 11.06
N ALA A 134 20.27 11.45 12.25
CA ALA A 134 20.32 10.35 13.22
C ALA A 134 18.93 9.99 13.75
N ALA A 135 18.10 10.98 14.09
CA ALA A 135 16.71 10.75 14.52
C ALA A 135 15.87 10.10 13.40
N GLY A 136 16.03 10.56 12.15
CA GLY A 136 15.34 9.98 11.00
C GLY A 136 15.76 8.54 10.70
N LEU A 137 17.05 8.20 10.87
CA LEU A 137 17.53 6.82 10.74
C LEU A 137 16.94 5.90 11.82
N GLN A 138 16.86 6.38 13.07
CA GLN A 138 16.27 5.62 14.16
C GLN A 138 14.77 5.37 13.92
N GLU A 139 14.01 6.38 13.47
CA GLU A 139 12.58 6.22 13.15
C GLU A 139 12.37 5.19 12.02
N VAL A 140 13.24 5.20 11.00
CA VAL A 140 13.18 4.19 9.91
C VAL A 140 13.49 2.78 10.43
N GLU A 141 14.45 2.62 11.32
CA GLU A 141 14.78 1.33 11.93
C GLU A 141 13.62 0.79 12.80
N GLU A 142 12.99 1.66 13.60
CA GLU A 142 11.81 1.30 14.41
C GLU A 142 10.64 0.86 13.52
N LEU A 143 10.33 1.61 12.44
CA LEU A 143 9.28 1.25 11.50
C LEU A 143 9.58 -0.06 10.73
N GLN A 144 10.85 -0.33 10.43
CA GLN A 144 11.25 -1.60 9.82
C GLN A 144 11.01 -2.78 10.76
N ALA A 145 11.37 -2.64 12.05
CA ALA A 145 11.12 -3.67 13.05
C ALA A 145 9.61 -3.92 13.26
N GLU A 146 8.78 -2.87 13.30
CA GLU A 146 7.32 -3.02 13.38
C GLU A 146 6.74 -3.72 12.14
N LEU A 147 7.26 -3.43 10.95
CA LEU A 147 6.82 -4.06 9.72
C LEU A 147 7.17 -5.55 9.68
N GLU A 148 8.37 -5.93 10.13
CA GLU A 148 8.76 -7.34 10.28
C GLU A 148 7.89 -8.08 11.31
N GLU A 149 7.58 -7.44 12.45
CA GLU A 149 6.67 -8.02 13.45
C GLU A 149 5.26 -8.23 12.88
N LEU A 150 4.74 -7.25 12.12
CA LEU A 150 3.42 -7.38 11.50
C LEU A 150 3.39 -8.46 10.42
N GLN A 151 4.47 -8.64 9.66
CA GLN A 151 4.60 -9.73 8.69
C GLN A 151 4.56 -11.10 9.37
N THR A 152 5.37 -11.31 10.41
CA THR A 152 5.35 -12.59 11.15
C THR A 152 3.99 -12.88 11.77
N ARG A 153 3.30 -11.86 12.32
CA ARG A 153 1.93 -12.01 12.83
C ARG A 153 0.91 -12.34 11.74
N ALA A 154 1.09 -11.80 10.53
CA ALA A 154 0.21 -12.10 9.40
C ALA A 154 0.39 -13.56 8.93
N GLU A 155 1.64 -14.03 8.81
CA GLU A 155 1.95 -15.42 8.47
C GLU A 155 1.38 -16.40 9.51
N ASP A 156 1.54 -16.11 10.80
CA ASP A 156 0.95 -16.90 11.88
C ASP A 156 -0.59 -16.95 11.81
N ALA A 157 -1.22 -15.83 11.46
CA ALA A 157 -2.67 -15.75 11.33
C ALA A 157 -3.17 -16.53 10.11
N GLU A 158 -2.44 -16.50 9.00
CA GLU A 158 -2.72 -17.28 7.79
C GLU A 158 -2.61 -18.78 8.08
N ALA A 159 -1.54 -19.24 8.73
CA ALA A 159 -1.38 -20.64 9.12
C ALA A 159 -2.54 -21.13 10.03
N ARG A 160 -2.98 -20.30 11.00
CA ARG A 160 -4.15 -20.62 11.85
C ARG A 160 -5.45 -20.67 11.06
N ALA A 161 -5.61 -19.83 10.04
CA ALA A 161 -6.78 -19.84 9.18
C ALA A 161 -6.84 -21.11 8.34
N GLU A 162 -5.72 -21.54 7.77
CA GLU A 162 -5.60 -22.82 7.04
C GLU A 162 -5.94 -24.01 7.93
N ASP A 163 -5.37 -24.09 9.14
CA ASP A 163 -5.68 -25.14 10.12
C ASP A 163 -7.17 -25.18 10.49
N ALA A 164 -7.78 -24.00 10.68
CA ALA A 164 -9.20 -23.88 10.99
C ALA A 164 -10.07 -24.32 9.80
N GLU A 165 -9.68 -23.99 8.57
CA GLU A 165 -10.37 -24.42 7.36
C GLU A 165 -10.31 -25.94 7.19
N GLU A 166 -9.14 -26.56 7.37
CA GLU A 166 -9.01 -28.02 7.39
C GLU A 166 -9.90 -28.65 8.47
N GLY A 167 -9.91 -28.07 9.66
CA GLY A 167 -10.78 -28.49 10.77
C GLY A 167 -12.26 -28.45 10.39
N ALA A 168 -12.70 -27.37 9.75
CA ALA A 168 -14.07 -27.20 9.28
C ALA A 168 -14.45 -28.24 8.21
N GLN A 169 -13.58 -28.49 7.23
CA GLN A 169 -13.78 -29.51 6.21
C GLN A 169 -13.90 -30.93 6.82
N ARG A 170 -13.05 -31.26 7.80
CA ARG A 170 -13.13 -32.54 8.53
C ARG A 170 -14.45 -32.69 9.29
N LEU A 171 -14.95 -31.62 9.92
CA LEU A 171 -16.24 -31.61 10.60
C LEU A 171 -17.41 -31.75 9.62
N GLN A 172 -17.37 -31.07 8.49
CA GLN A 172 -18.37 -31.18 7.44
C GLN A 172 -18.45 -32.61 6.89
N ALA A 173 -17.31 -33.25 6.65
CA ALA A 173 -17.25 -34.65 6.21
C ALA A 173 -17.81 -35.62 7.26
N LYS A 174 -17.55 -35.38 8.57
CA LYS A 174 -18.13 -36.16 9.66
C LYS A 174 -19.66 -35.98 9.73
N LEU A 175 -20.14 -34.75 9.60
CA LEU A 175 -21.56 -34.43 9.60
C LEU A 175 -22.29 -35.16 8.46
N GLY A 176 -21.70 -35.17 7.25
CA GLY A 176 -22.24 -35.91 6.11
C GLY A 176 -22.39 -37.42 6.40
N LYS A 177 -21.36 -38.06 6.97
CA LYS A 177 -21.40 -39.47 7.35
C LYS A 177 -22.47 -39.78 8.41
N GLU A 178 -22.64 -38.90 9.40
CA GLU A 178 -23.66 -39.08 10.43
C GLU A 178 -25.08 -38.88 9.89
N LEU A 179 -25.28 -37.95 8.94
CA LEU A 179 -26.56 -37.80 8.23
C LEU A 179 -26.92 -39.06 7.44
N GLU A 180 -25.97 -39.62 6.69
CA GLU A 180 -26.17 -40.89 5.96
C GLU A 180 -26.51 -42.06 6.90
N ARG A 181 -25.82 -42.17 8.05
CA ARG A 181 -26.11 -43.17 9.08
C ARG A 181 -27.52 -43.01 9.64
N SER A 182 -27.90 -41.78 9.97
CA SER A 182 -29.24 -41.45 10.49
C SER A 182 -30.32 -41.85 9.50
N ASP A 183 -30.16 -41.53 8.22
CA ASP A 183 -31.12 -41.90 7.18
C ASP A 183 -31.16 -43.42 6.93
N GLY A 184 -30.01 -44.09 7.00
CA GLY A 184 -29.94 -45.56 6.98
C GLY A 184 -30.72 -46.19 8.13
N LEU A 185 -30.59 -45.66 9.35
CA LEU A 185 -31.35 -46.12 10.52
C LEU A 185 -32.84 -45.84 10.38
N LYS A 186 -33.25 -44.66 9.88
CA LYS A 186 -34.66 -44.35 9.59
C LYS A 186 -35.27 -45.36 8.61
N ARG A 187 -34.56 -45.71 7.53
CA ARG A 187 -35.00 -46.71 6.55
C ARG A 187 -35.17 -48.09 7.20
N ARG A 188 -34.17 -48.54 7.98
CA ARG A 188 -34.24 -49.82 8.72
C ARG A 188 -35.38 -49.83 9.73
N ASN A 189 -35.56 -48.75 10.48
CA ASN A 189 -36.65 -48.61 11.43
C ASN A 189 -38.01 -48.72 10.75
N ASN A 190 -38.19 -48.04 9.61
CA ASN A 190 -39.42 -48.15 8.83
C ASN A 190 -39.65 -49.58 8.30
N ALA A 191 -38.60 -50.25 7.80
CA ALA A 191 -38.70 -51.65 7.37
C ALA A 191 -39.12 -52.58 8.51
N LEU A 192 -38.54 -52.40 9.71
CA LEU A 192 -38.93 -53.12 10.92
C LEU A 192 -40.38 -52.82 11.31
N ARG A 193 -40.79 -51.55 11.26
CA ARG A 193 -42.17 -51.13 11.55
C ARG A 193 -43.16 -51.81 10.60
N MET A 194 -42.87 -51.83 9.30
CA MET A 194 -43.70 -52.49 8.28
C MET A 194 -43.71 -54.02 8.46
N SER A 195 -42.58 -54.63 8.81
CA SER A 195 -42.50 -56.06 9.13
C SER A 195 -43.35 -56.41 10.35
N LYS A 196 -43.21 -55.65 11.44
CA LYS A 196 -44.00 -55.78 12.67
C LYS A 196 -45.50 -55.61 12.40
N ALA A 197 -45.89 -54.64 11.58
CA ALA A 197 -47.30 -54.43 11.20
C ALA A 197 -47.88 -55.60 10.39
N ARG A 198 -47.07 -56.28 9.57
CA ARG A 198 -47.49 -57.44 8.77
C ARG A 198 -47.40 -58.77 9.53
N ALA A 199 -46.67 -58.83 10.64
CA ALA A 199 -46.48 -60.06 11.41
C ALA A 199 -47.80 -60.69 11.91
N PRO A 200 -48.78 -59.92 12.45
CA PRO A 200 -50.07 -60.49 12.86
C PRO A 200 -50.81 -61.13 11.68
N GLN A 201 -50.84 -60.46 10.52
CA GLN A 201 -51.49 -61.00 9.33
C GLN A 201 -50.80 -62.28 8.84
N LYS A 202 -49.46 -62.30 8.85
CA LYS A 202 -48.70 -63.52 8.49
C LYS A 202 -48.96 -64.66 9.46
N GLN A 203 -49.04 -64.38 10.76
CA GLN A 203 -49.38 -65.37 11.78
C GLN A 203 -50.81 -65.88 11.59
N GLN A 204 -51.78 -65.00 11.36
CA GLN A 204 -53.16 -65.38 11.07
C GLN A 204 -53.25 -66.25 9.80
N ASN A 205 -52.58 -65.87 8.72
CA ASN A 205 -52.54 -66.65 7.49
C ASN A 205 -51.87 -68.02 7.71
N ALA A 206 -50.77 -68.08 8.47
CA ALA A 206 -50.09 -69.34 8.78
C ALA A 206 -50.94 -70.26 9.67
N VAL A 207 -51.64 -69.71 10.66
CA VAL A 207 -52.60 -70.47 11.49
C VAL A 207 -53.77 -70.95 10.64
N ALA A 208 -54.29 -70.11 9.74
CA ALA A 208 -55.38 -70.49 8.83
C ALA A 208 -54.98 -71.57 7.82
N GLU A 209 -53.74 -71.59 7.34
CA GLU A 209 -53.24 -72.70 6.52
C GLU A 209 -52.98 -73.96 7.36
N GLY A 210 -52.45 -73.82 8.58
CA GLY A 210 -52.22 -74.96 9.48
C GLY A 210 -53.51 -75.64 9.95
N THR A 211 -54.64 -74.92 10.00
CA THR A 211 -55.95 -75.49 10.33
C THR A 211 -56.68 -76.09 9.12
N ARG A 212 -56.13 -75.98 7.90
CA ARG A 212 -56.72 -76.62 6.72
C ARG A 212 -56.34 -78.09 6.62
N VAL A 213 -57.35 -78.94 6.57
CA VAL A 213 -57.19 -80.38 6.32
C VAL A 213 -57.81 -80.67 4.96
N SER A 214 -56.99 -81.04 3.98
CA SER A 214 -57.44 -81.41 2.63
C SER A 214 -57.79 -82.89 2.57
N LEU A 215 -59.01 -83.22 2.12
CA LEU A 215 -59.43 -84.60 1.87
C LEU A 215 -58.84 -85.16 0.58
N LYS A 216 -58.32 -84.27 -0.29
CA LYS A 216 -57.75 -84.62 -1.58
C LYS A 216 -56.38 -83.98 -1.72
N GLU A 217 -55.41 -84.75 -2.21
CA GLU A 217 -54.16 -84.20 -2.68
C GLU A 217 -54.20 -84.13 -4.21
N LYS A 218 -54.08 -82.93 -4.79
CA LYS A 218 -54.16 -82.70 -6.25
C LYS A 218 -55.42 -83.30 -6.90
N GLY A 219 -56.55 -83.29 -6.18
CA GLY A 219 -57.83 -83.82 -6.64
C GLY A 219 -58.02 -85.33 -6.46
N ILE A 220 -57.02 -86.04 -5.94
CA ILE A 220 -57.07 -87.49 -5.65
C ILE A 220 -57.39 -87.68 -4.16
N ILE A 221 -58.37 -88.53 -3.84
CA ILE A 221 -58.69 -88.89 -2.45
C ILE A 221 -57.53 -89.75 -1.91
N THR A 222 -56.86 -89.24 -0.86
CA THR A 222 -55.69 -89.89 -0.25
C THR A 222 -56.08 -91.19 0.44
N ASP A 223 -55.15 -92.13 0.57
CA ASP A 223 -55.43 -93.44 1.17
C ASP A 223 -55.87 -93.31 2.64
N ASP A 224 -55.23 -92.43 3.41
CA ASP A 224 -55.66 -92.10 4.79
C ASP A 224 -57.11 -91.61 4.86
N THR A 225 -57.53 -90.79 3.89
CA THR A 225 -58.91 -90.32 3.80
C THR A 225 -59.86 -91.46 3.44
N ARG A 226 -59.44 -92.38 2.56
CA ARG A 226 -60.23 -93.57 2.22
C ARG A 226 -60.40 -94.49 3.41
N GLU A 227 -59.34 -94.70 4.19
CA GLU A 227 -59.35 -95.48 5.42
C GLU A 227 -60.30 -94.86 6.45
N GLY A 228 -60.17 -93.56 6.74
CA GLY A 228 -61.09 -92.87 7.64
C GLY A 228 -62.55 -92.91 7.16
N VAL A 229 -62.79 -92.86 5.85
CA VAL A 229 -64.14 -93.08 5.28
C VAL A 229 -64.64 -94.50 5.57
N ARG A 230 -63.80 -95.53 5.45
CA ARG A 230 -64.17 -96.91 5.79
C ARG A 230 -64.51 -97.06 7.27
N ASP A 231 -63.73 -96.44 8.15
CA ASP A 231 -63.98 -96.47 9.60
C ASP A 231 -65.32 -95.83 9.96
N LEU A 232 -65.66 -94.69 9.36
CA LEU A 232 -66.96 -94.05 9.55
C LEU A 232 -68.13 -94.94 9.09
N LEU A 233 -67.95 -95.67 7.97
CA LEU A 233 -68.94 -96.63 7.50
C LEU A 233 -69.07 -97.82 8.46
N SER A 234 -67.97 -98.34 9.00
CA SER A 234 -67.98 -99.39 10.01
C SER A 234 -68.76 -98.99 11.27
N LEU A 235 -68.72 -97.70 11.64
CA LEU A 235 -69.54 -97.11 12.71
C LEU A 235 -71.03 -96.90 12.33
N LYS A 236 -71.49 -97.50 11.22
CA LYS A 236 -72.87 -97.46 10.70
C LYS A 236 -73.35 -96.06 10.30
N ILE A 237 -72.44 -95.15 9.95
CA ILE A 237 -72.81 -93.86 9.40
C ILE A 237 -73.22 -94.06 7.93
N PRO A 238 -74.41 -93.61 7.51
CA PRO A 238 -74.86 -93.80 6.13
C PRO A 238 -73.99 -93.01 5.15
N VAL A 239 -73.77 -93.58 3.95
CA VAL A 239 -72.90 -93.05 2.88
C VAL A 239 -73.21 -91.57 2.57
N GLU A 240 -74.48 -91.19 2.62
CA GLU A 240 -74.98 -89.83 2.36
C GLU A 240 -74.49 -88.81 3.41
N SER A 241 -74.23 -89.29 4.64
CA SER A 241 -73.84 -88.45 5.78
C SER A 241 -72.33 -88.46 6.06
N VAL A 242 -71.53 -89.28 5.36
CA VAL A 242 -70.09 -89.35 5.61
C VAL A 242 -69.41 -87.98 5.40
N ASN A 243 -69.72 -87.29 4.30
CA ASN A 243 -69.13 -85.97 4.03
C ASN A 243 -69.52 -84.93 5.09
N SER A 244 -70.80 -84.89 5.51
CA SER A 244 -71.25 -83.96 6.55
C SER A 244 -70.64 -84.28 7.92
N THR A 245 -70.48 -85.56 8.26
CA THR A 245 -69.79 -85.99 9.48
C THR A 245 -68.33 -85.56 9.48
N ILE A 246 -67.59 -85.78 8.38
CA ILE A 246 -66.19 -85.34 8.25
C ILE A 246 -66.08 -83.83 8.48
N HIS A 247 -66.92 -83.01 7.84
CA HIS A 247 -66.91 -81.57 8.06
C HIS A 247 -67.34 -81.17 9.48
N THR A 248 -68.23 -81.93 10.12
CA THR A 248 -68.69 -81.67 11.50
C THR A 248 -67.59 -81.97 12.51
N VAL A 249 -66.96 -83.15 12.41
CA VAL A 249 -65.85 -83.57 13.27
C VAL A 249 -64.65 -82.65 13.05
N ALA A 250 -64.30 -82.33 11.80
CA ALA A 250 -63.23 -81.39 11.52
C ALA A 250 -63.50 -80.01 12.14
N ARG A 251 -64.74 -79.50 12.03
CA ARG A 251 -65.14 -78.25 12.68
C ARG A 251 -65.05 -78.33 14.21
N MET A 252 -65.44 -79.45 14.82
CA MET A 252 -65.32 -79.67 16.27
C MET A 252 -63.87 -79.66 16.74
N LEU A 253 -62.95 -80.16 15.91
CA LEU A 253 -61.50 -80.14 16.17
C LEU A 253 -60.84 -78.80 15.80
N GLY A 254 -61.61 -77.81 15.36
CA GLY A 254 -61.11 -76.49 14.97
C GLY A 254 -60.41 -76.46 13.61
N SER A 255 -60.57 -77.50 12.80
CA SER A 255 -60.03 -77.61 11.44
C SER A 255 -61.06 -77.18 10.40
N ASN A 256 -60.59 -76.60 9.30
CA ASN A 256 -61.40 -76.27 8.14
C ASN A 256 -61.08 -77.25 7.00
N VAL A 257 -62.11 -77.85 6.43
CA VAL A 257 -61.98 -78.79 5.32
C VAL A 257 -62.58 -78.15 4.08
N PRO A 258 -61.77 -77.61 3.15
CA PRO A 258 -62.26 -76.85 2.00
C PRO A 258 -62.83 -77.76 0.89
N ASP A 259 -62.41 -79.01 0.84
CA ASP A 259 -62.81 -79.98 -0.18
C ASP A 259 -63.98 -80.84 0.31
N SER A 260 -64.75 -81.38 -0.62
CA SER A 260 -65.81 -82.35 -0.33
C SER A 260 -65.56 -83.69 -1.03
N ILE A 261 -66.09 -84.76 -0.47
CA ILE A 261 -66.12 -86.09 -1.10
C ILE A 261 -67.54 -86.36 -1.57
N ASP A 262 -67.69 -86.56 -2.88
CA ASP A 262 -68.98 -86.90 -3.46
C ASP A 262 -69.46 -88.27 -2.99
N ARG A 263 -70.78 -88.41 -2.80
CA ARG A 263 -71.44 -89.66 -2.41
C ARG A 263 -70.97 -90.85 -3.26
N ARG A 264 -70.82 -90.65 -4.57
CA ARG A 264 -70.36 -91.69 -5.51
C ARG A 264 -68.95 -92.20 -5.16
N SER A 265 -68.06 -91.32 -4.73
CA SER A 265 -66.71 -91.66 -4.32
C SER A 265 -66.71 -92.43 -3.00
N VAL A 266 -67.54 -92.02 -2.03
CA VAL A 266 -67.74 -92.77 -0.78
C VAL A 266 -68.27 -94.18 -1.07
N SER A 267 -69.28 -94.32 -1.95
CA SER A 267 -69.80 -95.63 -2.36
C SER A 267 -68.74 -96.51 -3.02
N ARG A 268 -67.87 -95.94 -3.86
CA ARG A 268 -66.76 -96.69 -4.46
C ARG A 268 -65.76 -97.17 -3.41
N ILE A 269 -65.37 -96.30 -2.48
CA ILE A 269 -64.46 -96.67 -1.38
C ILE A 269 -65.03 -97.81 -0.53
N ALA A 270 -66.35 -97.80 -0.28
CA ALA A 270 -67.06 -98.86 0.44
C ALA A 270 -67.02 -100.21 -0.28
N LEU A 271 -67.20 -100.21 -1.61
CA LEU A 271 -67.12 -101.40 -2.46
C LEU A 271 -65.69 -101.93 -2.57
N GLU A 272 -64.72 -101.03 -2.77
CA GLU A 272 -63.29 -101.36 -2.88
C GLU A 272 -62.72 -101.93 -1.56
N GLY A 273 -63.32 -101.59 -0.42
CA GLY A 273 -62.91 -102.07 0.89
C GLY A 273 -63.63 -103.31 1.42
N LEU A 274 -64.50 -103.95 0.63
CA LEU A 274 -65.36 -105.07 1.06
C LEU A 274 -66.32 -104.78 2.25
N VAL A 275 -66.40 -103.53 2.73
CA VAL A 275 -67.30 -103.10 3.83
C VAL A 275 -68.77 -103.32 3.49
N ALA A 276 -69.12 -103.22 2.21
CA ALA A 276 -70.48 -103.52 1.73
C ALA A 276 -70.86 -104.99 1.94
N ALA A 277 -69.90 -105.92 1.82
CA ALA A 277 -70.15 -107.34 2.07
C ALA A 277 -70.43 -107.59 3.57
N ASP A 278 -69.62 -106.99 4.46
CA ASP A 278 -69.83 -107.11 5.91
C ASP A 278 -71.13 -106.44 6.39
N MET A 279 -71.52 -105.28 5.84
CA MET A 279 -72.81 -104.66 6.14
C MET A 279 -73.99 -105.54 5.71
N GLN A 280 -73.87 -106.19 4.56
CA GLN A 280 -74.90 -107.09 4.05
C GLN A 280 -74.99 -108.37 4.90
N SER A 281 -73.86 -108.93 5.34
CA SER A 281 -73.85 -110.04 6.30
C SER A 281 -74.48 -109.66 7.65
N VAL A 282 -74.21 -108.46 8.19
CA VAL A 282 -74.85 -108.00 9.43
C VAL A 282 -76.34 -107.75 9.26
N TRP A 283 -76.78 -107.21 8.11
CA TRP A 283 -78.20 -107.02 7.84
C TRP A 283 -78.95 -108.35 7.66
N GLU A 284 -78.30 -109.35 7.04
CA GLU A 284 -78.81 -110.73 6.94
C GLU A 284 -78.89 -111.41 8.32
N VAL A 285 -77.91 -111.20 9.22
CA VAL A 285 -77.96 -111.71 10.60
C VAL A 285 -79.05 -111.03 11.43
N HIS A 286 -79.17 -109.70 11.34
CA HIS A 286 -80.16 -108.94 12.12
C HIS A 286 -81.62 -109.18 11.66
N ASN A 287 -81.82 -109.56 10.39
CA ASN A 287 -83.10 -110.01 9.86
C ASN A 287 -83.34 -111.52 10.05
N ALA A 288 -82.31 -112.32 10.33
CA ALA A 288 -82.45 -113.74 10.67
C ALA A 288 -82.84 -113.96 12.15
N GLU A 289 -82.64 -112.98 13.03
CA GLU A 289 -83.11 -113.00 14.43
C GLU A 289 -84.54 -112.43 14.61
N GLY A 290 -85.26 -112.16 13.51
CA GLY A 290 -86.62 -111.62 13.48
C GLY A 290 -87.73 -112.62 13.13
N GLU A 291 -87.44 -113.93 13.14
CA GLU A 291 -88.44 -115.03 13.13
C GLU A 291 -88.50 -115.75 14.48
#